data_AF-A0A4Q5RJV9-F1
#
_entry.id   AF-A0A4Q5RJV9-F1
#
_cell.length_a   1.000
_cell.length_b   1.000
_cell.length_c   1.000
_cell.angle_alpha   90.00
_cell.angle_beta   90.00
_cell.angle_gamma   90.00
#
_symmetry.space_group_name_H-M   'P 1'
#
loop_
_entity.id
_entity.type
_entity.pdbx_description
1 polymer ?
#
loop_
_entity_poly.entity_id
_entity_poly.type
_entity_poly.pdbx_seq_one_letter_code
_entity_poly.pdbx_strand_id
1 'polypeptide(L)'
;AYLMYGFPTQTEQETIDSLEMVRQMFAAGVLQSAFWHLFTMTMHSPIGMQPEKFKVKKQSALVGAFANNDLVHVDETGADHEVFAFGLKKSLFNYMHGIGLTDPLQKWFEFKVPKTTIAPDYIQKILEQEMYTSPKPTARIVYLGKPPIAEHFTKSKKGSSWEMTSLTFQDKRAKFSISVPRAQGDWLVEMLKALSITNTKILTLQDVMDSYAAAGLDDFELLWDNKPVNTLHKVGLLKL
;
A
#
# COMPACT_ATOMS: atom_id res chain seq x y z
N ALA A 1 -18.40 -4.05 7.74
CA ALA A 1 -17.05 -4.05 8.32
C ALA A 1 -17.12 -4.10 9.85
N TYR A 2 -16.18 -4.81 10.49
CA TYR A 2 -16.02 -4.79 11.94
C TYR A 2 -14.80 -3.94 12.27
N LEU A 3 -15.02 -2.84 12.97
CA LEU A 3 -14.01 -1.82 13.26
C LEU A 3 -13.68 -1.86 14.75
N MET A 4 -12.40 -1.77 15.08
CA MET A 4 -11.93 -1.71 16.46
C MET A 4 -11.20 -0.40 16.72
N TYR A 5 -11.38 0.15 17.92
CA TYR A 5 -10.68 1.33 18.42
C TYR A 5 -10.38 1.15 19.92
N GLY A 6 -9.54 1.99 20.48
CA GLY A 6 -9.04 1.87 21.84
C GLY A 6 -7.92 0.86 22.02
N PHE A 7 -7.13 0.63 20.97
CA PHE A 7 -5.96 -0.22 21.10
C PHE A 7 -4.94 0.41 22.08
N PRO A 8 -4.13 -0.42 22.76
CA PRO A 8 -3.01 0.07 23.55
C PRO A 8 -2.16 1.06 22.77
N THR A 9 -1.82 2.17 23.41
CA THR A 9 -1.05 3.30 22.91
C THR A 9 -1.75 4.11 21.82
N GLN A 10 -2.99 3.78 21.46
CA GLN A 10 -3.73 4.50 20.44
C GLN A 10 -4.01 5.93 20.90
N THR A 11 -3.70 6.88 20.05
CA THR A 11 -3.87 8.31 20.31
C THR A 11 -5.24 8.81 19.87
N GLU A 12 -5.61 10.01 20.33
CA GLU A 12 -6.80 10.72 19.84
C GLU A 12 -6.70 10.97 18.33
N GLN A 13 -5.51 11.31 17.84
CA GLN A 13 -5.25 11.57 16.43
C GLN A 13 -5.54 10.34 15.57
N GLU A 14 -5.01 9.18 15.96
CA GLU A 14 -5.26 7.92 15.25
C GLU A 14 -6.73 7.53 15.27
N THR A 15 -7.44 7.83 16.36
CA THR A 15 -8.90 7.59 16.46
C THR A 15 -9.67 8.47 15.46
N ILE A 16 -9.33 9.75 15.38
CA ILE A 16 -9.97 10.70 14.45
C ILE A 16 -9.61 10.40 12.99
N ASP A 17 -8.35 10.06 12.71
CA ASP A 17 -7.90 9.68 11.37
C ASP A 17 -8.55 8.38 10.90
N SER A 18 -8.77 7.42 11.80
CA SER A 18 -9.53 6.21 11.51
C SER A 18 -10.98 6.53 11.15
N LEU A 19 -11.62 7.45 11.86
CA LEU A 19 -12.98 7.89 11.52
C LEU A 19 -13.04 8.57 10.15
N GLU A 20 -12.04 9.39 9.81
CA GLU A 20 -11.95 10.05 8.51
C GLU A 20 -11.83 9.04 7.35
N MET A 21 -10.97 8.03 7.52
CA MET A 21 -10.83 6.93 6.57
C MET A 21 -12.18 6.22 6.35
N VAL A 22 -12.90 5.94 7.43
CA VAL A 22 -14.23 5.32 7.36
C VAL A 22 -15.24 6.23 6.66
N ARG A 23 -15.26 7.54 6.95
CA ARG A 23 -16.11 8.52 6.26
C ARG A 23 -15.87 8.50 4.75
N GLN A 24 -14.60 8.52 4.33
CA GLN A 24 -14.25 8.47 2.92
C GLN A 24 -14.64 7.15 2.26
N MET A 25 -14.49 6.01 2.94
CA MET A 25 -14.93 4.71 2.43
C MET A 25 -16.46 4.62 2.24
N PHE A 26 -17.24 5.22 3.13
CA PHE A 26 -18.69 5.35 2.93
C PHE A 26 -19.01 6.29 1.76
N ALA A 27 -18.33 7.45 1.67
CA ALA A 27 -18.52 8.40 0.57
C ALA A 27 -18.18 7.79 -0.81
N ALA A 28 -17.18 6.91 -0.87
CA ALA A 28 -16.79 6.18 -2.07
C ALA A 28 -17.65 4.92 -2.34
N GLY A 29 -18.62 4.59 -1.47
CA GLY A 29 -19.46 3.39 -1.60
C GLY A 29 -18.73 2.07 -1.35
N VAL A 30 -17.52 2.09 -0.80
CA VAL A 30 -16.71 0.90 -0.48
C VAL A 30 -17.34 0.13 0.69
N LEU A 31 -17.86 0.84 1.69
CA LEU A 31 -18.55 0.27 2.83
C LEU A 31 -20.06 0.49 2.73
N GLN A 32 -20.83 -0.56 3.04
CA GLN A 32 -22.29 -0.51 3.11
C GLN A 32 -22.78 -0.56 4.56
N SER A 33 -22.04 -1.24 5.44
CA SER A 33 -22.35 -1.32 6.86
C SER A 33 -21.07 -1.43 7.68
N ALA A 34 -21.08 -0.93 8.90
CA ALA A 34 -19.97 -1.09 9.83
C ALA A 34 -20.42 -0.97 11.29
N PHE A 35 -19.56 -1.45 12.19
CA PHE A 35 -19.76 -1.35 13.64
C PHE A 35 -18.43 -1.11 14.34
N TRP A 36 -18.41 -0.19 15.32
CA TRP A 36 -17.27 0.05 16.19
C TRP A 36 -17.36 -0.79 17.46
N HIS A 37 -16.28 -1.51 17.76
CA HIS A 37 -16.08 -2.19 19.03
C HIS A 37 -14.90 -1.55 19.76
N LEU A 38 -15.11 -1.19 21.03
CA LEU A 38 -14.02 -0.75 21.89
C LEU A 38 -13.16 -1.98 22.22
N PHE A 39 -11.86 -1.84 22.09
CA PHE A 39 -10.92 -2.89 22.43
C PHE A 39 -10.98 -3.18 23.94
N THR A 40 -11.08 -4.47 24.28
CA THR A 40 -11.03 -4.95 25.65
C THR A 40 -9.87 -5.93 25.78
N MET A 41 -9.02 -5.74 26.79
CA MET A 41 -7.95 -6.68 27.09
C MET A 41 -8.56 -7.97 27.65
N THR A 42 -8.23 -9.12 27.08
CA THR A 42 -8.73 -10.42 27.58
C THR A 42 -7.63 -11.20 28.29
N MET A 43 -7.95 -11.86 29.39
CA MET A 43 -6.98 -12.49 30.31
C MET A 43 -6.01 -13.46 29.64
N HIS A 44 -6.49 -14.26 28.69
CA HIS A 44 -5.70 -15.30 28.03
C HIS A 44 -5.05 -14.87 26.71
N SER A 45 -5.27 -13.62 26.28
CA SER A 45 -4.60 -13.08 25.10
C SER A 45 -3.12 -12.76 25.40
N PRO A 46 -2.25 -12.64 24.37
CA PRO A 46 -0.86 -12.21 24.58
C PRO A 46 -0.74 -10.92 25.39
N ILE A 47 -1.67 -9.98 25.17
CA ILE A 47 -1.71 -8.72 25.91
C ILE A 47 -2.25 -8.86 27.33
N GLY A 48 -3.21 -9.75 27.57
CA GLY A 48 -3.63 -10.10 28.93
C GLY A 48 -2.56 -10.86 29.70
N MET A 49 -1.72 -11.66 29.04
CA MET A 49 -0.65 -12.41 29.69
C MET A 49 0.58 -11.54 29.98
N GLN A 50 0.91 -10.60 29.09
CA GLN A 50 2.13 -9.76 29.14
C GLN A 50 1.82 -8.29 28.79
N PRO A 51 0.99 -7.59 29.57
CA PRO A 51 0.50 -6.24 29.25
C PRO A 51 1.63 -5.21 29.12
N GLU A 52 2.72 -5.38 29.86
CA GLU A 52 3.91 -4.52 29.82
C GLU A 52 4.58 -4.47 28.44
N LYS A 53 4.51 -5.56 27.65
CA LYS A 53 5.03 -5.57 26.27
C LYS A 53 4.25 -4.66 25.34
N PHE A 54 3.01 -4.34 25.71
CA PHE A 54 2.10 -3.46 24.97
C PHE A 54 1.96 -2.09 25.66
N LYS A 55 2.85 -1.76 26.61
CA LYS A 55 2.89 -0.50 27.37
C LYS A 55 1.62 -0.18 28.17
N VAL A 56 0.86 -1.20 28.55
CA VAL A 56 -0.34 -1.07 29.38
C VAL A 56 -0.16 -1.83 30.70
N LYS A 57 -0.96 -1.48 31.71
CA LYS A 57 -0.95 -2.13 33.02
C LYS A 57 -2.32 -2.71 33.32
N LYS A 58 -2.39 -3.87 33.96
CA LYS A 58 -3.68 -4.36 34.52
C LYS A 58 -4.06 -3.48 35.69
N GLN A 59 -5.32 -3.06 35.76
CA GLN A 59 -5.82 -2.31 36.91
C GLN A 59 -5.95 -3.20 38.16
N SER A 60 -6.22 -4.50 37.96
CA SER A 60 -6.33 -5.47 39.03
C SER A 60 -5.63 -6.78 38.68
N ALA A 61 -4.95 -7.37 39.67
CA ALA A 61 -4.37 -8.72 39.58
C ALA A 61 -5.33 -9.80 40.10
N LEU A 62 -6.53 -9.43 40.56
CA LEU A 62 -7.53 -10.39 41.03
C LEU A 62 -8.03 -11.23 39.86
N VAL A 63 -8.05 -12.55 40.04
CA VAL A 63 -8.68 -13.47 39.10
C VAL A 63 -10.17 -13.16 39.09
N GLY A 64 -10.70 -12.80 37.91
CA GLY A 64 -12.11 -12.50 37.73
C GLY A 64 -13.01 -13.67 38.15
N ALA A 65 -14.28 -13.37 38.46
CA ALA A 65 -15.28 -14.40 38.65
C ALA A 65 -15.41 -15.28 37.39
N PHE A 66 -15.90 -16.52 37.53
CA PHE A 66 -16.10 -17.44 36.42
C PHE A 66 -16.82 -16.74 35.24
N ALA A 67 -16.26 -16.92 34.02
CA ALA A 67 -16.70 -16.28 32.77
C ALA A 67 -16.45 -14.76 32.63
N ASN A 68 -15.69 -14.12 33.51
CA ASN A 68 -15.23 -12.75 33.32
C ASN A 68 -13.78 -12.71 32.78
N ASN A 69 -13.66 -12.75 31.46
CA ASN A 69 -12.36 -12.78 30.77
C ASN A 69 -11.78 -11.39 30.50
N ASP A 70 -12.58 -10.34 30.68
CA ASP A 70 -12.21 -8.98 30.35
C ASP A 70 -11.44 -8.33 31.51
N LEU A 71 -10.33 -7.68 31.17
CA LEU A 71 -9.46 -7.01 32.11
C LEU A 71 -9.52 -5.51 31.88
N VAL A 72 -9.82 -4.77 32.94
CA VAL A 72 -9.60 -3.33 32.94
C VAL A 72 -8.10 -3.08 32.92
N HIS A 73 -7.67 -2.24 31.99
CA HIS A 73 -6.28 -1.87 31.83
C HIS A 73 -6.13 -0.35 31.91
N VAL A 74 -4.96 0.08 32.33
CA VAL A 74 -4.54 1.47 32.35
C VAL A 74 -3.54 1.65 31.22
N ASP A 75 -3.82 2.62 30.36
CA ASP A 75 -2.92 3.07 29.31
C ASP A 75 -2.53 4.52 29.61
N GLU A 76 -1.30 4.72 30.07
CA GLU A 76 -0.79 6.06 30.42
C GLU A 76 -0.40 6.88 29.17
N THR A 77 -0.33 6.23 28.00
CA THR A 77 0.16 6.83 26.75
C THR A 77 -0.92 7.00 25.69
N GLY A 78 -2.01 6.23 25.81
CA GLY A 78 -3.17 6.29 24.92
C GLY A 78 -4.17 7.37 25.32
N ALA A 79 -5.23 7.50 24.51
CA ALA A 79 -6.33 8.42 24.79
C ALA A 79 -7.33 7.82 25.78
N ASP A 80 -8.17 8.68 26.36
CA ASP A 80 -9.40 8.22 27.01
C ASP A 80 -10.41 7.79 25.91
N HIS A 81 -10.35 6.52 25.53
CA HIS A 81 -11.12 6.03 24.39
C HIS A 81 -12.63 5.93 24.66
N GLU A 82 -13.04 5.81 25.91
CA GLU A 82 -14.47 5.69 26.25
C GLU A 82 -15.25 6.93 25.83
N VAL A 83 -14.65 8.12 25.93
CA VAL A 83 -15.32 9.37 25.54
C VAL A 83 -15.61 9.46 24.04
N PHE A 84 -14.84 8.75 23.19
CA PHE A 84 -15.05 8.73 21.74
C PHE A 84 -16.22 7.82 21.32
N ALA A 85 -16.66 6.90 22.17
CA ALA A 85 -17.62 5.85 21.81
C ALA A 85 -18.93 6.40 21.23
N PHE A 86 -19.47 7.45 21.85
CA PHE A 86 -20.72 8.06 21.41
C PHE A 86 -20.57 8.72 20.03
N GLY A 87 -19.53 9.54 19.86
CA GLY A 87 -19.29 10.24 18.60
C GLY A 87 -19.03 9.27 17.44
N LEU A 88 -18.23 8.23 17.67
CA LEU A 88 -17.94 7.18 16.68
C LEU A 88 -19.20 6.40 16.26
N LYS A 89 -20.05 6.01 17.22
CA LYS A 89 -21.31 5.32 16.92
C LYS A 89 -22.29 6.23 16.17
N LYS A 90 -22.42 7.48 16.61
CA LYS A 90 -23.33 8.47 16.02
C LYS A 90 -22.92 8.81 14.59
N SER A 91 -21.64 9.11 14.35
CA SER A 91 -21.12 9.39 13.01
C SER A 91 -21.33 8.20 12.08
N LEU A 92 -20.98 6.99 12.52
CA LEU A 92 -21.08 5.79 11.71
C LEU A 92 -22.52 5.47 11.31
N PHE A 93 -23.46 5.62 12.24
CA PHE A 93 -24.89 5.47 11.96
C PHE A 93 -25.34 6.43 10.84
N ASN A 94 -24.91 7.68 10.89
CA ASN A 94 -25.24 8.67 9.86
C ASN A 94 -24.55 8.36 8.52
N TYR A 95 -23.28 7.95 8.54
CA TYR A 95 -22.54 7.57 7.33
C TYR A 95 -23.19 6.39 6.60
N MET A 96 -23.71 5.40 7.34
CA MET A 96 -24.47 4.28 6.76
C MET A 96 -25.73 4.73 6.00
N HIS A 97 -26.25 5.93 6.30
CA HIS A 97 -27.39 6.54 5.61
C HIS A 97 -26.98 7.66 4.64
N GLY A 98 -25.68 7.84 4.39
CA GLY A 98 -25.16 8.90 3.52
C GLY A 98 -25.22 10.31 4.11
N ILE A 99 -25.51 10.44 5.41
CA ILE A 99 -25.72 11.73 6.09
C ILE A 99 -24.40 12.22 6.68
N GLY A 100 -24.13 13.52 6.52
CA GLY A 100 -22.99 14.20 7.15
C GLY A 100 -21.62 13.76 6.64
N LEU A 101 -21.58 13.17 5.44
CA LEU A 101 -20.33 12.76 4.79
C LEU A 101 -19.44 13.95 4.38
N THR A 102 -19.92 15.19 4.43
CA THR A 102 -19.12 16.40 4.17
C THR A 102 -18.97 17.28 5.40
N ASP A 103 -19.57 16.89 6.53
CA ASP A 103 -19.51 17.65 7.77
C ASP A 103 -18.12 17.53 8.41
N PRO A 104 -17.64 18.57 9.12
CA PRO A 104 -16.44 18.47 9.93
C PRO A 104 -16.59 17.38 11.02
N LEU A 105 -15.56 16.57 11.23
CA LEU A 105 -15.59 15.46 12.21
C LEU A 105 -15.95 15.91 13.64
N GLN A 106 -15.55 17.13 14.01
CA GLN A 106 -15.88 17.76 15.29
C GLN A 106 -17.39 17.77 15.60
N LYS A 107 -18.27 17.79 14.58
CA LYS A 107 -19.73 17.77 14.75
C LYS A 107 -20.24 16.56 15.54
N TRP A 108 -19.49 15.46 15.53
CA TRP A 108 -19.88 14.22 16.18
C TRP A 108 -19.47 14.13 17.64
N PHE A 109 -18.61 15.03 18.12
CA PHE A 109 -18.01 14.98 19.45
C PHE A 109 -18.40 16.20 20.29
N GLU A 110 -18.74 15.98 21.55
CA GLU A 110 -19.11 17.03 22.51
C GLU A 110 -17.89 17.69 23.19
N PHE A 111 -16.70 17.17 22.92
CA PHE A 111 -15.41 17.69 23.35
C PHE A 111 -14.56 18.04 22.13
N LYS A 112 -13.52 18.86 22.35
CA LYS A 112 -12.62 19.26 21.27
C LYS A 112 -11.79 18.06 20.81
N VAL A 113 -11.80 17.78 19.51
CA VAL A 113 -10.99 16.73 18.89
C VAL A 113 -9.91 17.34 17.99
N PRO A 114 -8.79 16.64 17.74
CA PRO A 114 -7.80 17.09 16.76
C PRO A 114 -8.41 17.14 15.35
N LYS A 115 -7.78 17.93 14.47
CA LYS A 115 -8.10 17.87 13.05
C LYS A 115 -7.51 16.60 12.45
N THR A 116 -8.21 15.99 11.49
CA THR A 116 -7.65 14.84 10.78
C THR A 116 -6.40 15.23 9.98
N THR A 117 -5.43 14.32 9.93
CA THR A 117 -4.24 14.42 9.08
C THR A 117 -4.45 13.77 7.70
N ILE A 118 -5.56 13.04 7.51
CA ILE A 118 -5.87 12.34 6.27
C ILE A 118 -6.37 13.35 5.22
N ALA A 119 -5.80 13.28 4.02
CA ALA A 119 -6.22 14.13 2.91
C ALA A 119 -7.69 13.80 2.52
N PRO A 120 -8.54 14.78 2.20
CA PRO A 120 -9.96 14.56 1.90
C PRO A 120 -10.27 13.60 0.74
N ASP A 121 -9.31 13.43 -0.17
CA ASP A 121 -9.39 12.59 -1.38
C ASP A 121 -8.52 11.33 -1.29
N TYR A 122 -8.05 10.96 -0.09
CA TYR A 122 -7.11 9.86 0.12
C TYR A 122 -7.63 8.53 -0.43
N ILE A 123 -8.83 8.10 -0.03
CA ILE A 123 -9.43 6.84 -0.51
C ILE A 123 -9.75 6.91 -1.99
N GLN A 124 -10.26 8.04 -2.49
CA GLN A 124 -10.55 8.23 -3.91
C GLN A 124 -9.29 8.03 -4.76
N LYS A 125 -8.17 8.67 -4.37
CA LYS A 125 -6.88 8.51 -5.05
C LYS A 125 -6.40 7.07 -5.06
N ILE A 126 -6.63 6.31 -3.99
CA ILE A 126 -6.27 4.88 -3.95
C ILE A 126 -7.12 4.08 -4.94
N LEU A 127 -8.42 4.37 -5.03
CA LEU A 127 -9.32 3.67 -5.96
C LEU A 127 -9.05 4.02 -7.42
N GLU A 128 -8.59 5.25 -7.69
CA GLU A 128 -8.21 5.72 -9.03
C GLU A 128 -6.80 5.29 -9.45
N GLN A 129 -5.96 4.82 -8.52
CA GLN A 129 -4.69 4.23 -8.88
C GLN A 129 -4.95 2.97 -9.72
N GLU A 130 -4.40 2.96 -10.94
CA GLU A 130 -4.36 1.75 -11.75
C GLU A 130 -3.73 0.64 -10.91
N MET A 131 -4.54 -0.36 -10.53
CA MET A 131 -4.02 -1.54 -9.85
C MET A 131 -2.94 -2.13 -10.75
N TYR A 132 -1.69 -2.11 -10.29
CA TYR A 132 -0.64 -2.93 -10.87
C TYR A 132 -1.03 -4.39 -10.62
N THR A 133 -1.83 -4.96 -11.52
CA THR A 133 -2.05 -6.39 -11.55
C THR A 133 -0.80 -6.99 -12.17
N SER A 134 0.01 -7.67 -11.34
CA SER A 134 1.13 -8.43 -11.86
C SER A 134 0.57 -9.40 -12.92
N PRO A 135 1.05 -9.32 -14.17
CA PRO A 135 0.56 -10.18 -15.24
C PRO A 135 0.74 -11.65 -14.84
N LYS A 136 -0.23 -12.50 -15.20
CA LYS A 136 -0.05 -13.95 -15.02
C LYS A 136 1.20 -14.42 -15.79
N PRO A 137 1.90 -15.48 -15.35
CA PRO A 137 3.05 -16.02 -16.09
C PRO A 137 2.74 -16.37 -17.56
N THR A 138 1.47 -16.69 -17.86
CA THR A 138 0.99 -17.00 -19.22
C THR A 138 0.67 -15.77 -20.08
N ALA A 139 0.75 -14.56 -19.52
CA ALA A 139 0.47 -13.33 -20.27
C ALA A 139 1.49 -13.16 -21.40
N ARG A 140 1.03 -12.74 -22.57
CA ARG A 140 1.88 -12.50 -23.73
C ARG A 140 2.55 -11.14 -23.58
N ILE A 141 3.86 -11.10 -23.77
CA ILE A 141 4.64 -9.86 -23.71
C ILE A 141 5.00 -9.47 -25.14
N VAL A 142 4.69 -8.23 -25.51
CA VAL A 142 4.90 -7.73 -26.87
C VAL A 142 5.50 -6.34 -26.83
N TYR A 143 6.48 -6.07 -27.69
CA TYR A 143 7.09 -4.76 -27.86
C TYR A 143 6.78 -4.16 -29.23
N LEU A 144 6.06 -3.04 -29.23
CA LEU A 144 5.67 -2.29 -30.43
C LEU A 144 6.67 -1.20 -30.84
N GLY A 145 7.59 -0.86 -29.93
CA GLY A 145 8.53 0.23 -30.13
C GLY A 145 9.70 -0.14 -31.04
N LYS A 146 10.50 0.87 -31.40
CA LYS A 146 11.77 0.68 -32.08
C LYS A 146 12.84 0.22 -31.07
N PRO A 147 13.87 -0.53 -31.50
CA PRO A 147 14.99 -0.87 -30.63
C PRO A 147 15.57 0.38 -29.95
N PRO A 148 15.84 0.34 -28.63
CA PRO A 148 16.45 1.47 -27.93
C PRO A 148 17.91 1.67 -28.35
N ILE A 149 18.39 2.89 -28.19
CA ILE A 149 19.82 3.21 -28.25
C ILE A 149 20.39 2.95 -26.85
N ALA A 150 21.43 2.11 -26.76
CA ALA A 150 22.09 1.76 -25.51
C ALA A 150 23.44 2.48 -25.39
N GLU A 151 23.65 3.19 -24.29
CA GLU A 151 24.91 3.88 -23.97
C GLU A 151 25.40 3.45 -22.59
N HIS A 152 26.62 2.90 -22.52
CA HIS A 152 27.23 2.52 -21.25
C HIS A 152 27.93 3.70 -20.60
N PHE A 153 27.76 3.84 -19.30
CA PHE A 153 28.43 4.88 -18.51
C PHE A 153 28.75 4.38 -17.10
N THR A 154 29.76 4.97 -16.49
CA THR A 154 30.12 4.69 -15.10
C THR A 154 29.56 5.77 -14.19
N LYS A 155 28.79 5.37 -13.18
CA LYS A 155 28.30 6.26 -12.14
C LYS A 155 29.18 6.09 -10.91
N SER A 156 29.72 7.18 -10.38
CA SER A 156 30.57 7.15 -9.17
C SER A 156 29.94 7.98 -8.05
N LYS A 157 29.79 7.41 -6.86
CA LYS A 157 29.28 8.12 -5.67
C LYS A 157 29.94 7.55 -4.42
N LYS A 158 30.49 8.43 -3.57
CA LYS A 158 31.13 8.07 -2.29
C LYS A 158 32.18 6.94 -2.40
N GLY A 159 33.04 6.98 -3.43
CA GLY A 159 34.11 5.99 -3.63
C GLY A 159 33.67 4.66 -4.24
N SER A 160 32.37 4.43 -4.45
CA SER A 160 31.85 3.29 -5.20
C SER A 160 31.57 3.69 -6.65
N SER A 161 31.89 2.81 -7.59
CA SER A 161 31.61 2.96 -9.02
C SER A 161 30.71 1.82 -9.51
N TRP A 162 29.66 2.15 -10.25
CA TRP A 162 28.76 1.18 -10.87
C TRP A 162 28.74 1.38 -12.38
N GLU A 163 28.80 0.27 -13.13
CA GLU A 163 28.56 0.27 -14.56
C GLU A 163 27.06 0.26 -14.85
N MET A 164 26.61 1.25 -15.60
CA MET A 164 25.22 1.48 -15.93
C MET A 164 25.04 1.52 -17.45
N THR A 165 23.85 1.18 -17.90
CA THR A 165 23.40 1.37 -19.29
C THR A 165 22.23 2.34 -19.28
N SER A 166 22.31 3.39 -20.09
CA SER A 166 21.20 4.26 -20.44
C SER A 166 20.53 3.71 -21.69
N LEU A 167 19.22 3.44 -21.63
CA LEU A 167 18.43 3.02 -22.77
C LEU A 167 17.52 4.17 -23.19
N THR A 168 17.77 4.72 -24.38
CA THR A 168 16.99 5.82 -24.95
C THR A 168 16.04 5.29 -26.02
N PHE A 169 14.75 5.52 -25.78
CA PHE A 169 13.65 5.19 -26.67
C PHE A 169 13.20 6.45 -27.41
N GLN A 170 13.11 6.35 -28.74
CA GLN A 170 12.69 7.46 -29.58
C GLN A 170 11.30 7.18 -30.16
N ASP A 171 10.31 7.95 -29.70
CA ASP A 171 9.00 8.01 -30.33
C ASP A 171 8.87 9.29 -31.18
N LYS A 172 7.87 9.36 -32.06
CA LYS A 172 7.60 10.51 -32.94
C LYS A 172 7.32 11.81 -32.16
N ARG A 173 6.94 11.71 -30.88
CA ARG A 173 6.50 12.85 -30.05
C ARG A 173 7.45 13.17 -28.90
N ALA A 174 8.24 12.22 -28.42
CA ALA A 174 9.10 12.42 -27.25
C ALA A 174 10.29 11.44 -27.21
N LYS A 175 11.35 11.86 -26.50
CA LYS A 175 12.43 10.97 -26.07
C LYS A 175 12.11 10.48 -24.66
N PHE A 176 12.23 9.17 -24.45
CA PHE A 176 12.08 8.54 -23.16
C PHE A 176 13.38 7.80 -22.83
N SER A 177 13.81 7.80 -21.57
CA SER A 177 15.06 7.13 -21.21
C SER A 177 14.98 6.52 -19.82
N ILE A 178 15.60 5.36 -19.68
CA ILE A 178 15.77 4.66 -18.40
C ILE A 178 17.25 4.37 -18.18
N SER A 179 17.64 4.19 -16.92
CA SER A 179 18.98 3.75 -16.56
C SER A 179 18.90 2.52 -15.66
N VAL A 180 19.66 1.49 -16.04
CA VAL A 180 19.74 0.20 -15.35
C VAL A 180 21.19 -0.25 -15.24
N PRO A 181 21.55 -1.12 -14.30
CA PRO A 181 22.84 -1.83 -14.30
C PRO A 181 23.19 -2.42 -15.66
N ARG A 182 24.48 -2.44 -16.00
CA ARG A 182 24.95 -2.83 -17.34
C ARG A 182 24.40 -4.18 -17.82
N ALA A 183 24.57 -5.23 -17.01
CA ALA A 183 24.12 -6.58 -17.35
C ALA A 183 22.60 -6.66 -17.60
N GLN A 184 21.81 -5.95 -16.80
CA GLN A 184 20.36 -5.86 -16.98
C GLN A 184 20.00 -5.06 -18.25
N GLY A 185 20.74 -4.01 -18.56
CA GLY A 185 20.56 -3.22 -19.78
C GLY A 185 20.85 -4.02 -21.05
N ASP A 186 21.93 -4.77 -21.05
CA ASP A 186 22.35 -5.62 -22.18
C ASP A 186 21.30 -6.72 -22.43
N TRP A 187 20.86 -7.39 -21.36
CA TRP A 187 19.77 -8.36 -21.43
C TRP A 187 18.47 -7.73 -21.94
N LEU A 188 18.09 -6.56 -21.44
CA LEU A 188 16.82 -5.91 -21.80
C LEU A 188 16.80 -5.49 -23.28
N VAL A 189 17.93 -5.08 -23.85
CA VAL A 189 18.04 -4.76 -25.29
C VAL A 189 17.76 -6.00 -26.14
N GLU A 190 18.36 -7.14 -25.80
CA GLU A 190 18.12 -8.39 -26.54
C GLU A 190 16.70 -8.91 -26.32
N MET A 191 16.18 -8.81 -25.10
CA MET A 191 14.81 -9.19 -24.79
C MET A 191 13.80 -8.34 -25.58
N LEU A 192 13.97 -7.02 -25.65
CA LEU A 192 13.08 -6.16 -26.44
C LEU A 192 13.13 -6.47 -27.94
N LYS A 193 14.29 -6.89 -28.47
CA LYS A 193 14.38 -7.40 -29.85
C LYS A 193 13.58 -8.68 -30.01
N ALA A 194 13.67 -9.62 -29.07
CA ALA A 194 12.91 -10.88 -29.09
C ALA A 194 11.39 -10.67 -28.94
N LEU A 195 10.98 -9.67 -28.16
CA LEU A 195 9.58 -9.30 -27.94
C LEU A 195 8.96 -8.49 -29.08
N SER A 196 9.76 -8.08 -30.08
CA SER A 196 9.27 -7.26 -31.18
C SER A 196 8.20 -7.98 -32.00
N ILE A 197 7.17 -7.25 -32.42
CA ILE A 197 6.11 -7.75 -33.32
C ILE A 197 6.61 -8.22 -34.68
N THR A 198 7.85 -7.90 -35.05
CA THR A 198 8.47 -8.41 -36.29
C THR A 198 8.82 -9.89 -36.18
N ASN A 199 8.84 -10.46 -34.98
CA ASN A 199 9.12 -11.87 -34.76
C ASN A 199 7.86 -12.72 -34.82
N THR A 200 8.01 -13.95 -35.32
CA THR A 200 6.91 -14.92 -35.43
C THR A 200 6.54 -15.57 -34.10
N LYS A 201 7.49 -15.69 -33.16
CA LYS A 201 7.26 -16.25 -31.82
C LYS A 201 6.86 -15.15 -30.85
N ILE A 202 5.69 -15.29 -30.24
CA ILE A 202 5.24 -14.44 -29.13
C ILE A 202 5.67 -15.10 -27.82
N LEU A 203 6.39 -14.36 -26.97
CA LEU A 203 6.86 -14.85 -25.68
C LEU A 203 5.84 -14.56 -24.58
N THR A 204 5.78 -15.46 -23.61
CA THR A 204 5.02 -15.27 -22.37
C THR A 204 5.88 -14.57 -21.31
N LEU A 205 5.28 -14.08 -20.24
CA LEU A 205 6.02 -13.55 -19.09
C LEU A 205 6.95 -14.62 -18.50
N GLN A 206 6.51 -15.88 -18.44
CA GLN A 206 7.35 -16.99 -17.98
C GLN A 206 8.60 -17.15 -18.84
N ASP A 207 8.48 -17.09 -20.18
CA ASP A 207 9.64 -17.15 -21.07
C ASP A 207 10.64 -16.00 -20.82
N VAL A 208 10.12 -14.81 -20.50
CA VAL A 208 10.95 -13.64 -20.16
C VAL A 208 11.67 -13.86 -18.83
N MET A 209 10.97 -14.36 -17.81
CA MET A 209 11.55 -14.69 -16.50
C MET A 209 12.64 -15.77 -16.63
N ASP A 210 12.37 -16.82 -17.39
CA ASP A 210 13.33 -17.92 -17.62
C ASP A 210 14.57 -17.41 -18.36
N SER A 211 14.40 -16.51 -19.34
CA SER A 211 15.52 -15.88 -20.04
C SER A 211 16.36 -14.99 -19.13
N TYR A 212 15.73 -14.29 -18.18
CA TYR A 212 16.44 -13.45 -17.21
C TYR A 212 17.26 -14.31 -16.23
N ALA A 213 16.68 -15.39 -15.72
CA ALA A 213 17.37 -16.35 -14.87
C ALA A 213 18.52 -17.05 -15.62
N ALA A 214 18.31 -17.44 -16.88
CA ALA A 214 19.34 -18.04 -17.73
C ALA A 214 20.53 -17.11 -18.01
N ALA A 215 20.32 -15.79 -17.95
CA ALA A 215 21.39 -14.80 -18.03
C ALA A 215 22.19 -14.64 -16.73
N GLY A 216 21.85 -15.40 -15.68
CA GLY A 216 22.50 -15.32 -14.36
C GLY A 216 22.14 -14.05 -13.60
N LEU A 217 20.96 -13.47 -13.87
CA LEU A 217 20.47 -12.26 -13.21
C LEU A 217 19.42 -12.64 -12.16
N ASP A 218 19.56 -12.04 -10.97
CA ASP A 218 18.64 -12.21 -9.85
C ASP A 218 17.64 -11.04 -9.74
N ASP A 219 16.62 -11.22 -8.91
CA ASP A 219 15.60 -10.23 -8.55
C ASP A 219 14.86 -9.64 -9.78
N PHE A 220 14.23 -10.51 -10.59
CA PHE A 220 13.50 -10.09 -11.79
C PHE A 220 12.42 -9.03 -11.49
N GLU A 221 11.63 -9.21 -10.43
CA GLU A 221 10.57 -8.28 -10.05
C GLU A 221 11.13 -6.90 -9.72
N LEU A 222 12.35 -6.83 -9.17
CA LEU A 222 12.99 -5.55 -8.84
C LEU A 222 13.30 -4.74 -10.10
N LEU A 223 13.65 -5.40 -11.20
CA LEU A 223 13.86 -4.76 -12.50
C LEU A 223 12.52 -4.47 -13.20
N TRP A 224 11.67 -5.50 -13.33
CA TRP A 224 10.51 -5.52 -14.22
C TRP A 224 9.32 -4.72 -13.70
N ASP A 225 9.06 -4.76 -12.39
CA ASP A 225 7.88 -4.16 -11.77
C ASP A 225 8.12 -2.74 -11.25
N ASN A 226 9.38 -2.30 -11.17
CA ASN A 226 9.75 -0.96 -10.73
C ASN A 226 9.97 0.02 -11.89
N LYS A 227 10.06 1.31 -11.52
CA LYS A 227 10.51 2.39 -12.41
C LYS A 227 12.03 2.24 -12.59
N PRO A 228 12.45 1.33 -13.48
CA PRO A 228 12.52 1.75 -14.88
C PRO A 228 11.61 0.97 -15.84
N VAL A 229 11.48 -0.36 -15.73
CA VAL A 229 10.83 -1.17 -16.78
C VAL A 229 9.31 -1.03 -16.79
N ASN A 230 8.67 -0.83 -15.64
CA ASN A 230 7.20 -0.69 -15.58
C ASN A 230 6.67 0.52 -16.36
N THR A 231 7.53 1.49 -16.66
CA THR A 231 7.20 2.68 -17.45
C THR A 231 7.29 2.45 -18.96
N LEU A 232 7.83 1.32 -19.41
CA LEU A 232 8.02 1.02 -20.83
C LEU A 232 6.71 0.79 -21.60
N HIS A 233 5.57 0.67 -20.91
CA HIS A 233 4.26 0.75 -21.55
C HIS A 233 4.08 2.04 -22.37
N LYS A 234 4.71 3.15 -21.93
CA LYS A 234 4.70 4.44 -22.64
C LYS A 234 5.41 4.40 -24.00
N VAL A 235 6.31 3.44 -24.19
CA VAL A 235 7.07 3.24 -25.42
C VAL A 235 6.74 1.92 -26.12
N GLY A 236 5.59 1.32 -25.77
CA GLY A 236 5.02 0.19 -26.48
C GLY A 236 5.33 -1.20 -25.92
N LEU A 237 5.81 -1.34 -24.68
CA LEU A 237 5.88 -2.64 -24.01
C LEU A 237 4.50 -3.00 -23.43
N LEU A 238 3.85 -4.01 -24.01
CA LEU A 238 2.49 -4.43 -23.67
C LEU A 238 2.48 -5.80 -22.99
N LYS A 239 1.54 -5.96 -22.05
CA LYS A 239 1.23 -7.20 -21.32
C LYS A 239 -0.21 -7.58 -21.70
N LEU A 240 -0.40 -8.69 -22.41
CA LEU A 240 -1.68 -9.12 -23.02
C LEU A 240 -2.18 -10.46 -22.46
#